data_AF-A0A8J4UBH5-F1
#
_entry.id   AF-A0A8J4UBH5-F1
#
_cell.length_a   1.000
_cell.length_b   1.000
_cell.length_c   1.000
_cell.angle_alpha   90.00
_cell.angle_beta   90.00
_cell.angle_gamma   90.00
#
_symmetry.space_group_name_H-M   'P 1'
#
loop_
_entity.id
_entity.type
_entity.pdbx_description
1 polymer ?
#
loop_
_entity_poly.entity_id
_entity_poly.type
_entity_poly.pdbx_seq_one_letter_code
_entity_poly.pdbx_strand_id
1 'polypeptide(L)' 'MELKATGWVELEERDALYKELHFKNFNQAFGFMSRVALQAEKMNHHPEWFNVYNK' A
#
# COMPACT_ATOMS: atom_id res chain seq x y z
N MET A 1 -6.65 4.99 15.81
CA MET A 1 -6.71 6.47 15.70
C MET A 1 -5.56 7.06 14.89
N GLU A 2 -4.35 6.48 14.90
CA GLU A 2 -3.20 7.04 14.16
C GLU A 2 -3.18 6.72 12.65
N LEU A 3 -3.50 5.49 12.25
CA LEU A 3 -3.51 5.10 10.83
C LEU A 3 -4.57 5.86 10.02
N LYS A 4 -5.77 6.06 10.58
CA LYS A 4 -6.85 6.84 9.96
C LYS A 4 -6.42 8.29 9.67
N ALA A 5 -5.66 8.91 10.57
CA ALA A 5 -5.13 10.26 10.35
C ALA A 5 -4.15 10.36 9.18
N THR A 6 -3.56 9.24 8.76
CA THR A 6 -2.64 9.16 7.62
C THR A 6 -3.32 8.70 6.33
N GLY A 7 -4.65 8.63 6.29
CA GLY A 7 -5.42 8.29 5.09
C GLY A 7 -5.69 6.79 4.87
N TRP A 8 -5.46 5.95 5.89
CA TRP A 8 -5.99 4.58 5.86
C TRP A 8 -7.48 4.57 6.21
N VAL A 9 -8.24 3.74 5.51
CA VAL A 9 -9.67 3.53 5.75
C VAL A 9 -9.95 2.06 6.04
N GLU A 10 -10.97 1.77 6.83
CA GLU A 10 -11.50 0.42 7.01
C GLU A 10 -12.45 0.12 5.83
N LEU A 11 -12.39 -1.09 5.28
CA LEU A 11 -13.34 -1.52 4.25
C LEU A 11 -14.62 -2.03 4.91
N GLU A 12 -15.78 -1.68 4.35
CA GLU A 12 -17.07 -2.09 4.91
C GLU A 12 -17.35 -3.59 4.72
N GLU A 13 -16.95 -4.13 3.55
CA GLU A 13 -17.25 -5.51 3.13
C GLU A 13 -16.25 -6.56 3.67
N ARG A 14 -15.13 -6.13 4.27
CA ARG A 14 -14.11 -7.04 4.82
C ARG A 14 -13.31 -6.38 5.94
N ASP A 15 -12.89 -7.18 6.92
CA ASP A 15 -11.97 -6.73 7.98
C ASP A 15 -10.56 -6.50 7.44
N ALA A 16 -10.36 -5.36 6.78
CA ALA A 16 -9.09 -4.94 6.22
C ALA A 16 -8.97 -3.41 6.16
N LEU A 17 -7.73 -2.94 6.16
CA LEU A 17 -7.40 -1.55 5.91
C LEU A 17 -7.02 -1.33 4.43
N TYR A 18 -7.41 -0.18 3.88
CA TYR A 18 -7.10 0.24 2.52
C TYR A 18 -6.52 1.66 2.48
N LYS A 19 -5.64 1.92 1.52
CA LYS A 19 -5.12 3.26 1.21
C LYS A 19 -4.69 3.34 -0.26
N GLU A 20 -5.15 4.36 -0.98
CA GLU A 20 -4.61 4.73 -2.31
C GLU A 20 -3.37 5.62 -2.11
N LEU A 21 -2.29 5.31 -2.84
CA LEU A 21 -1.06 6.07 -2.84
C LEU A 21 -0.85 6.71 -4.21
N HIS A 22 -0.42 7.98 -4.24
CA HIS A 22 -0.13 8.70 -5.46
C HIS A 22 1.32 9.15 -5.48
N PHE A 23 2.06 8.72 -6.50
CA PHE A 23 3.45 9.09 -6.72
C PHE A 23 3.58 10.05 -7.90
N LYS A 24 4.77 10.62 -8.10
CA LYS A 24 5.02 11.51 -9.25
C LYS A 24 5.00 10.75 -10.59
N ASN A 25 5.47 9.50 -10.61
CA ASN A 25 5.57 8.66 -11.79
C ASN A 25 5.74 7.18 -11.41
N PHE A 26 5.74 6.30 -12.42
CA PHE A 26 5.91 4.85 -12.21
C PHE A 26 7.23 4.45 -11.55
N ASN A 27 8.34 5.13 -11.85
CA ASN A 27 9.63 4.79 -11.23
C ASN A 27 9.59 4.95 -9.70
N GLN A 28 8.98 6.03 -9.20
CA GLN A 28 8.78 6.22 -7.77
C GLN A 28 7.82 5.20 -7.16
N ALA A 29 6.69 4.91 -7.82
CA ALA A 29 5.72 3.92 -7.35
C ALA A 29 6.36 2.53 -7.24
N PHE A 30 7.05 2.07 -8.29
CA PHE A 30 7.66 0.75 -8.31
C PHE A 30 8.86 0.63 -7.34
N GLY A 31 9.60 1.72 -7.13
CA GLY A 31 10.64 1.78 -6.09
C GLY A 31 10.05 1.64 -4.68
N PHE A 32 8.88 2.25 -4.41
CA PHE A 32 8.13 2.03 -3.18
C PHE A 32 7.67 0.57 -3.05
N MET A 33 7.07 0.01 -4.11
CA MET A 33 6.61 -1.37 -4.14
C MET A 33 7.75 -2.35 -3.84
N SER A 34 8.93 -2.16 -4.44
CA SER A 34 10.08 -3.02 -4.19
C SER A 34 10.51 -3.05 -2.72
N ARG A 35 10.44 -1.92 -2.01
CA ARG A 35 10.73 -1.85 -0.56
C ARG A 35 9.66 -2.56 0.26
N VAL A 36 8.38 -2.41 -0.10
CA VAL A 36 7.28 -3.12 0.57
C VAL A 36 7.42 -4.62 0.37
N ALA A 37 7.76 -5.09 -0.83
CA ALA A 37 7.95 -6.50 -1.13
C ALA A 37 9.03 -7.15 -0.24
N LEU A 38 10.19 -6.48 -0.08
CA LEU A 38 11.25 -6.96 0.81
C LEU A 38 10.79 -7.07 2.27
N GLN A 39 10.00 -6.09 2.74
CA GLN A 39 9.48 -6.11 4.10
C GLN A 39 8.38 -7.17 4.28
N ALA A 40 7.52 -7.37 3.28
CA ALA A 40 6.47 -8.38 3.27
C ALA A 40 7.06 -9.78 3.40
N GLU A 41 8.11 -10.10 2.64
CA GLU A 41 8.82 -11.37 2.75
C GLU A 41 9.43 -11.57 4.14
N LYS A 42 10.11 -10.55 4.69
CA LYS A 42 10.68 -10.61 6.04
C LYS A 42 9.63 -10.88 7.12
N MET A 43 8.42 -10.37 6.94
CA MET A 43 7.32 -10.51 7.90
C MET A 43 6.43 -11.73 7.63
N ASN A 44 6.62 -12.42 6.50
CA ASN A 44 5.69 -13.42 5.98
C ASN A 44 4.23 -12.91 5.97
N HIS A 45 4.04 -11.66 5.54
CA HIS A 45 2.73 -11.01 5.49
C HIS A 45 2.67 -10.09 4.27
N HIS A 46 1.82 -10.44 3.31
CA HIS A 46 1.79 -9.83 1.99
C HIS A 46 0.60 -8.89 1.82
N PRO A 47 0.79 -7.71 1.21
CA PRO A 47 -0.31 -6.84 0.86
C PRO A 47 -1.06 -7.37 -0.36
N GLU A 48 -2.33 -6.99 -0.46
CA GLU A 48 -3.05 -6.99 -1.73
C GLU A 48 -2.98 -5.57 -2.31
N TRP A 49 -2.52 -5.43 -3.55
CA TRP A 49 -2.41 -4.13 -4.22
C TRP A 49 -2.71 -4.20 -5.71
N PHE A 50 -2.95 -3.04 -6.29
CA PHE A 50 -3.14 -2.83 -7.72
C PHE A 50 -2.33 -1.60 -8.11
N ASN A 51 -1.56 -1.68 -9.20
CA ASN A 51 -0.72 -0.58 -9.66
C ASN A 51 -1.01 -0.24 -11.12
N VAL A 52 -1.27 1.04 -11.41
CA VAL A 52 -1.37 1.60 -12.76
C VAL A 52 -0.53 2.88 -12.81
N TYR A 53 0.67 2.76 -13.38
CA TYR A 53 1.64 3.86 -13.48
C TYR A 53 2.01 4.44 -12.10
N ASN A 54 1.49 5.59 -11.73
CA ASN A 54 1.86 6.31 -10.51
C ASN A 54 0.89 6.10 -9.34
N LYS A 55 -0.05 5.17 -9.47
CA LYS A 55 -1.03 4.77 -8.46
C LYS A 55 -0.87 3.31 -8.13
#